data_AF-A0A0V0G3T4-F1
#
_entry.id   AF-A0A0V0G3T4-F1
#
_cell.length_a   1.000
_cell.length_b   1.000
_cell.length_c   1.000
_cell.angle_alpha   90.00
_cell.angle_beta   90.00
_cell.angle_gamma   90.00
#
_symmetry.space_group_name_H-M   'P 1'
#
loop_
_entity.id
_entity.type
_entity.pdbx_description
1 polymer ?
#
loop_
_entity_poly.entity_id
_entity_poly.type
_entity_poly.pdbx_seq_one_letter_code
_entity_poly.pdbx_strand_id
1 'polypeptide(L)'
;SCTSTRVAVVLSGCGVYDGSEIHEAVAVLSHLTRNDAVPVAFAPDIKQMHVINHLKGEVDASHSRMVLAESARITRGSIQSICELINNIGCFDAVIFPGGFGVAKNLSDYAIKGADCTVIPEVVKVIEEFHKARKPQGFLCISPILAARVICPIKITLGKNSCDKWPHRAAIEDAKKMGATVELRDWNETSFDEKNIIFSSPAYMYDGQYHEIDDGIGNMVKYMLAMLRKGDLKPKETCPPRDCKH
;
A
#
# COMPACT_ATOMS: atom_id res chain seq x y z
N SER A 1 -10.27 27.27 6.08
CA SER A 1 -10.58 25.98 6.73
C SER A 1 -9.44 25.02 6.40
N CYS A 2 -8.42 24.92 7.26
CA CYS A 2 -7.25 24.06 7.02
C CYS A 2 -7.56 22.68 7.62
N THR A 3 -8.31 21.86 6.89
CA THR A 3 -8.48 20.45 7.28
C THR A 3 -7.17 19.73 6.99
N SER A 4 -6.53 19.15 8.00
CA SER A 4 -5.31 18.34 7.84
C SER A 4 -5.55 17.22 6.82
N THR A 5 -4.57 16.98 5.94
CA THR A 5 -4.62 15.92 4.91
C THR A 5 -4.79 14.56 5.58
N ARG A 6 -5.85 13.82 5.27
CA ARG A 6 -6.12 12.49 5.80
C ARG A 6 -5.69 11.42 4.80
N VAL A 7 -4.83 10.51 5.21
CA VAL A 7 -4.32 9.44 4.34
C VAL A 7 -4.73 8.09 4.91
N ALA A 8 -5.47 7.31 4.13
CA ALA A 8 -5.78 5.93 4.47
C ALA A 8 -4.52 5.07 4.29
N VAL A 9 -4.24 4.16 5.23
CA VAL A 9 -3.14 3.20 5.13
C VAL A 9 -3.73 1.80 5.23
N VAL A 10 -3.70 1.02 4.15
CA VAL A 10 -4.30 -0.32 4.10
C VAL A 10 -3.24 -1.37 4.39
N LEU A 11 -3.39 -2.07 5.51
CA LEU A 11 -2.49 -3.10 6.01
C LEU A 11 -3.02 -4.50 5.68
N SER A 12 -2.12 -5.48 5.72
CA SER A 12 -2.40 -6.88 5.33
C SER A 12 -2.02 -7.91 6.39
N GLY A 13 -1.71 -7.49 7.62
CA GLY A 13 -1.23 -8.31 8.74
C GLY A 13 -0.03 -7.65 9.42
N CYS A 14 0.76 -8.41 10.19
CA CYS A 14 1.93 -7.86 10.91
C CYS A 14 3.15 -8.81 10.81
N GLY A 15 3.90 -8.69 9.72
CA GLY A 15 5.08 -9.52 9.44
C GLY A 15 5.29 -9.70 7.95
N VAL A 16 6.53 -9.59 7.48
CA VAL A 16 6.82 -9.59 6.04
C VAL A 16 6.32 -10.83 5.30
N TYR A 17 6.34 -12.02 5.91
CA TYR A 17 6.00 -13.26 5.20
C TYR A 17 4.50 -13.59 5.18
N ASP A 18 3.69 -12.99 6.03
CA ASP A 18 2.27 -13.30 6.17
C ASP A 18 1.34 -12.09 6.37
N GLY A 19 1.90 -10.88 6.35
CA GLY A 19 1.21 -9.62 6.57
C GLY A 19 1.92 -8.44 5.90
N SER A 20 1.71 -7.24 6.45
CA SER A 20 2.44 -6.05 6.02
C SER A 20 3.90 -6.13 6.48
N GLU A 21 4.81 -5.64 5.63
CA GLU A 21 6.20 -5.39 6.04
C GLU A 21 6.19 -4.30 7.12
N ILE A 22 6.78 -4.61 8.28
CA ILE A 22 6.61 -3.81 9.50
C ILE A 22 7.34 -2.47 9.37
N HIS A 23 8.57 -2.47 8.85
CA HIS A 23 9.35 -1.25 8.69
C HIS A 23 8.77 -0.34 7.62
N GLU A 24 8.24 -0.86 6.52
CA GLU A 24 7.56 -0.07 5.50
C GLU A 24 6.30 0.58 6.06
N ALA A 25 5.46 -0.18 6.78
CA ALA A 25 4.27 0.35 7.39
C ALA A 25 4.59 1.44 8.43
N VAL A 26 5.60 1.22 9.27
CA VAL A 26 6.06 2.21 10.27
C VAL A 26 6.65 3.45 9.58
N ALA A 27 7.46 3.28 8.53
CA ALA A 27 8.02 4.39 7.75
C ALA A 27 6.91 5.24 7.12
N VAL A 28 5.89 4.61 6.53
CA VAL A 28 4.70 5.32 6.01
C VAL A 28 4.04 6.16 7.10
N LEU A 29 3.73 5.59 8.26
CA LEU A 29 3.09 6.30 9.37
C LEU A 29 3.96 7.46 9.89
N SER A 30 5.26 7.22 10.03
CA SER A 30 6.25 8.20 10.47
C SER A 30 6.36 9.38 9.51
N HIS A 31 6.51 9.11 8.20
CA HIS A 31 6.66 10.15 7.20
C HIS A 31 5.36 10.92 6.94
N LEU A 32 4.20 10.28 7.03
CA LEU A 32 2.91 10.98 6.97
C LEU A 32 2.78 12.00 8.12
N THR A 33 3.00 11.55 9.35
CA THR A 33 2.89 12.42 10.54
C THR A 33 3.96 13.51 10.58
N ARG A 34 5.19 13.20 10.14
CA ARG A 34 6.28 14.19 9.99
C ARG A 34 5.95 15.28 8.96
N ASN A 35 5.01 15.05 8.05
CA ASN A 35 4.58 15.99 7.03
C ASN A 35 3.16 16.54 7.27
N ASP A 36 2.72 16.56 8.53
CA ASP A 36 1.43 17.11 9.01
C ASP A 36 0.18 16.43 8.41
N ALA A 37 0.34 15.23 7.85
CA ALA A 37 -0.78 14.39 7.42
C ALA A 37 -1.25 13.49 8.58
N VAL A 38 -2.53 13.16 8.57
CA VAL A 38 -3.17 12.28 9.54
C VAL A 38 -3.35 10.89 8.91
N PRO A 39 -2.51 9.90 9.27
CA PRO A 39 -2.74 8.53 8.84
C PRO A 39 -3.94 7.93 9.57
N VAL A 40 -4.74 7.14 8.85
CA VAL A 40 -5.78 6.28 9.45
C VAL A 40 -5.63 4.89 8.86
N ALA A 41 -5.39 3.91 9.72
CA ALA A 41 -5.11 2.56 9.29
C ALA A 41 -6.39 1.73 9.10
N PHE A 42 -6.36 0.86 8.09
CA PHE A 42 -7.42 -0.07 7.76
C PHE A 42 -6.86 -1.44 7.41
N ALA A 43 -7.64 -2.49 7.62
CA ALA A 43 -7.31 -3.83 7.15
C ALA A 43 -8.60 -4.65 6.95
N PRO A 44 -8.59 -5.66 6.06
CA PRO A 44 -9.72 -6.58 5.93
C PRO A 44 -9.85 -7.47 7.17
N ASP A 45 -11.08 -7.72 7.60
CA ASP A 45 -11.38 -8.63 8.72
C ASP A 45 -11.54 -10.08 8.21
N ILE A 46 -10.43 -10.63 7.72
CA ILE A 46 -10.34 -11.97 7.15
C ILE A 46 -9.22 -12.77 7.81
N LYS A 47 -9.24 -14.09 7.69
CA LYS A 47 -8.10 -14.93 8.09
C LYS A 47 -6.91 -14.69 7.17
N GLN A 48 -5.70 -14.70 7.71
CA GLN A 48 -4.49 -14.79 6.90
C GLN A 48 -4.48 -16.13 6.13
N MET A 49 -3.99 -16.11 4.90
CA MET A 49 -3.83 -17.33 4.10
C MET A 49 -2.89 -18.33 4.78
N HIS A 50 -1.79 -17.83 5.36
CA HIS A 50 -0.84 -18.61 6.15
C HIS A 50 -0.42 -17.82 7.40
N VAL A 51 -0.02 -18.54 8.44
CA VAL A 51 0.78 -17.99 9.55
C VAL A 51 2.19 -18.50 9.36
N ILE A 52 3.18 -17.62 9.42
CA ILE A 52 4.59 -17.97 9.16
C ILE A 52 5.43 -17.75 10.41
N ASN A 53 6.18 -18.78 10.79
CA ASN A 53 7.27 -18.60 11.74
C ASN A 53 8.42 -17.87 11.03
N HIS A 54 8.56 -16.57 11.32
CA HIS A 54 9.53 -15.73 10.63
C HIS A 54 11.00 -16.10 10.94
N LEU A 55 11.27 -16.80 12.05
CA LEU A 55 12.62 -17.28 12.35
C LEU A 55 13.00 -18.48 11.47
N LYS A 56 12.03 -19.34 11.14
CA LYS A 56 12.26 -20.56 10.35
C LYS A 56 11.93 -20.39 8.86
N GLY A 57 11.10 -19.40 8.51
CA GLY A 57 10.54 -19.25 7.16
C GLY A 57 9.48 -20.30 6.81
N GLU A 58 8.95 -21.00 7.81
CA GLU A 58 8.04 -22.15 7.63
C GLU A 58 6.60 -21.79 8.00
N VAL A 59 5.64 -22.46 7.34
CA VAL A 59 4.23 -22.35 7.67
C VAL A 59 3.97 -23.00 9.04
N ASP A 60 3.35 -22.24 9.94
CA ASP A 60 2.80 -22.74 11.18
C ASP A 60 1.32 -23.12 10.99
N ALA A 61 1.07 -24.40 10.71
CA ALA A 61 -0.28 -24.92 10.51
C ALA A 61 -1.09 -25.07 11.81
N SER A 62 -0.49 -24.85 12.98
CA SER A 62 -1.17 -25.00 14.28
C SER A 62 -1.95 -23.77 14.70
N HIS A 63 -1.73 -22.63 14.04
CA HIS A 63 -2.38 -21.35 14.38
C HIS A 63 -3.16 -20.77 13.20
N SER A 64 -4.20 -19.99 13.52
CA SER A 64 -4.92 -19.15 12.57
C SER A 64 -5.00 -17.74 13.15
N ARG A 65 -4.77 -16.72 12.32
CA ARG A 65 -4.75 -15.32 12.72
C ARG A 65 -5.60 -14.47 11.78
N MET A 66 -6.18 -13.41 12.32
CA MET A 66 -6.99 -12.46 11.56
C MET A 66 -6.13 -11.29 11.10
N VAL A 67 -6.25 -10.90 9.83
CA VAL A 67 -5.49 -9.81 9.21
C VAL A 67 -5.69 -8.49 9.98
N LEU A 68 -6.94 -8.12 10.29
CA LEU A 68 -7.26 -6.91 11.05
C LEU A 68 -6.66 -6.94 12.47
N ALA A 69 -6.85 -8.04 13.20
CA ALA A 69 -6.36 -8.18 14.58
C ALA A 69 -4.83 -8.11 14.67
N GLU A 70 -4.12 -8.73 13.73
CA GLU A 70 -2.65 -8.67 13.71
C GLU A 70 -2.16 -7.30 13.24
N SER A 71 -2.82 -6.66 12.27
CA SER A 71 -2.51 -5.30 11.83
C SER A 71 -2.66 -4.25 12.95
N ALA A 72 -3.54 -4.50 13.93
CA ALA A 72 -3.69 -3.66 15.11
C ALA A 72 -2.41 -3.53 15.95
N ARG A 73 -1.47 -4.50 15.84
CA ARG A 73 -0.17 -4.46 16.52
C ARG A 73 0.68 -3.28 16.02
N ILE A 74 0.72 -3.06 14.70
CA ILE A 74 1.48 -1.96 14.07
C ILE A 74 0.94 -0.59 14.53
N THR A 75 -0.38 -0.50 14.66
CA THR A 75 -1.11 0.77 14.86
C THR A 75 -1.51 1.01 16.31
N ARG A 76 -1.03 0.17 17.23
CA ARG A 76 -1.31 0.25 18.68
C ARG A 76 -2.82 0.26 18.97
N GLY A 77 -3.57 -0.56 18.25
CA GLY A 77 -5.03 -0.67 18.34
C GLY A 77 -5.82 0.37 17.54
N SER A 78 -5.17 1.38 16.94
CA SER A 78 -5.84 2.44 16.16
C SER A 78 -6.02 2.03 14.69
N ILE A 79 -6.89 1.06 14.45
CA ILE A 79 -7.21 0.52 13.12
C ILE A 79 -8.69 0.23 12.98
N GLN A 80 -9.22 0.31 11.76
CA GLN A 80 -10.61 0.00 11.44
C GLN A 80 -10.70 -1.08 10.35
N SER A 81 -11.88 -1.68 10.18
CA SER A 81 -12.14 -2.56 9.05
C SER A 81 -12.06 -1.77 7.74
N ILE A 82 -11.54 -2.38 6.66
CA ILE A 82 -11.51 -1.78 5.32
C ILE A 82 -12.92 -1.39 4.81
N CYS A 83 -13.98 -2.04 5.30
CA CYS A 83 -15.35 -1.65 5.00
C CYS A 83 -15.68 -0.23 5.49
N GLU A 84 -15.11 0.20 6.62
CA GLU A 84 -15.27 1.57 7.12
C GLU A 84 -14.59 2.59 6.20
N LEU A 85 -13.47 2.23 5.58
CA LEU A 85 -12.84 3.07 4.56
C LEU A 85 -13.76 3.22 3.34
N ILE A 86 -14.29 2.11 2.81
CA ILE A 86 -15.17 2.11 1.64
C ILE A 86 -16.40 3.01 1.88
N ASN A 87 -17.03 2.89 3.05
CA ASN A 87 -18.19 3.71 3.41
C ASN A 87 -17.86 5.21 3.57
N ASN A 88 -16.58 5.56 3.74
CA ASN A 88 -16.14 6.91 4.08
C ASN A 88 -15.02 7.44 3.18
N ILE A 89 -14.87 6.94 1.93
CA ILE A 89 -13.78 7.37 1.02
C ILE A 89 -13.74 8.88 0.82
N GLY A 90 -14.89 9.56 0.85
CA GLY A 90 -15.00 11.01 0.78
C GLY A 90 -14.18 11.75 1.85
N CYS A 91 -13.92 11.12 3.00
CA CYS A 91 -13.19 11.67 4.14
C CYS A 91 -11.66 11.57 4.04
N PHE A 92 -11.13 10.93 3.00
CA PHE A 92 -9.69 10.71 2.81
C PHE A 92 -9.20 11.41 1.56
N ASP A 93 -8.00 11.98 1.62
CA ASP A 93 -7.37 12.69 0.51
C ASP A 93 -6.52 11.75 -0.36
N ALA A 94 -5.98 10.68 0.22
CA ALA A 94 -5.16 9.67 -0.46
C ALA A 94 -5.21 8.32 0.25
N VAL A 95 -4.70 7.28 -0.40
CA VAL A 95 -4.50 5.94 0.18
C VAL A 95 -3.09 5.43 -0.09
N ILE A 96 -2.49 4.72 0.87
CA ILE A 96 -1.20 4.05 0.71
C ILE A 96 -1.34 2.57 1.09
N PHE A 97 -0.73 1.70 0.29
CA PHE A 97 -0.55 0.28 0.55
C PHE A 97 0.94 -0.01 0.80
N PRO A 98 1.36 -0.29 2.05
CA PRO A 98 2.67 -0.85 2.32
C PRO A 98 2.83 -2.24 1.68
N GLY A 99 4.08 -2.69 1.55
CA GLY A 99 4.42 -4.01 1.05
C GLY A 99 4.23 -5.15 2.04
N GLY A 100 5.02 -6.20 1.84
CA GLY A 100 4.93 -7.48 2.55
C GLY A 100 4.12 -8.52 1.79
N PHE A 101 4.42 -9.79 2.01
CA PHE A 101 3.76 -10.91 1.35
C PHE A 101 2.28 -11.04 1.72
N GLY A 102 1.80 -10.40 2.81
CA GLY A 102 0.37 -10.28 3.08
C GLY A 102 -0.40 -9.58 1.96
N VAL A 103 0.24 -8.70 1.18
CA VAL A 103 -0.35 -8.14 -0.04
C VAL A 103 -0.61 -9.26 -1.05
N ALA A 104 0.39 -10.11 -1.28
CA ALA A 104 0.35 -11.20 -2.24
C ALA A 104 -0.49 -12.41 -1.79
N LYS A 105 -0.80 -12.50 -0.49
CA LYS A 105 -1.48 -13.65 0.13
C LYS A 105 -2.86 -13.35 0.68
N ASN A 106 -3.07 -12.15 1.22
CA ASN A 106 -4.29 -11.78 1.94
C ASN A 106 -5.10 -10.71 1.19
N LEU A 107 -4.44 -9.71 0.59
CA LEU A 107 -5.12 -8.70 -0.25
C LEU A 107 -5.34 -9.20 -1.68
N SER A 108 -4.64 -10.25 -2.07
CA SER A 108 -4.74 -10.94 -3.35
C SER A 108 -4.28 -12.40 -3.18
N ASP A 109 -4.41 -13.21 -4.23
CA ASP A 109 -3.81 -14.55 -4.32
C ASP A 109 -2.56 -14.60 -5.22
N TYR A 110 -1.86 -13.46 -5.39
CA TYR A 110 -0.67 -13.32 -6.24
C TYR A 110 0.45 -14.31 -5.90
N ALA A 111 0.65 -14.63 -4.62
CA ALA A 111 1.67 -15.58 -4.19
C ALA A 111 1.45 -17.00 -4.75
N ILE A 112 0.22 -17.33 -5.18
CA ILE A 112 -0.15 -18.63 -5.74
C ILE A 112 -0.36 -18.54 -7.26
N LYS A 113 -1.01 -17.47 -7.74
CA LYS A 113 -1.46 -17.36 -9.13
C LYS A 113 -0.61 -16.43 -10.01
N GLY A 114 0.34 -15.69 -9.44
CA GLY A 114 1.22 -14.79 -10.20
C GLY A 114 0.43 -13.83 -11.11
N ALA A 115 0.80 -13.79 -12.40
CA ALA A 115 0.14 -12.98 -13.43
C ALA A 115 -1.36 -13.25 -13.63
N ASP A 116 -1.95 -14.30 -13.05
CA ASP A 116 -3.39 -14.62 -13.13
C ASP A 116 -4.14 -14.41 -11.80
N CYS A 117 -3.52 -13.70 -10.85
CA CYS A 117 -4.10 -13.42 -9.55
C CYS A 117 -5.42 -12.63 -9.59
N THR A 118 -6.17 -12.76 -8.51
CA THR A 118 -7.33 -11.94 -8.16
C THR A 118 -7.00 -11.11 -6.92
N VAL A 119 -7.55 -9.90 -6.87
CA VAL A 119 -7.48 -9.01 -5.70
C VAL A 119 -8.82 -9.13 -4.97
N ILE A 120 -8.81 -9.12 -3.63
CA ILE A 120 -10.06 -9.28 -2.86
C ILE A 120 -11.03 -8.13 -3.14
N PRO A 121 -12.36 -8.36 -3.11
CA PRO A 121 -13.35 -7.37 -3.55
C PRO A 121 -13.24 -6.02 -2.83
N GLU A 122 -12.95 -6.01 -1.54
CA GLU A 122 -12.82 -4.80 -0.74
C GLU A 122 -11.65 -3.93 -1.18
N VAL A 123 -10.52 -4.56 -1.55
CA VAL A 123 -9.33 -3.84 -2.01
C VAL A 123 -9.53 -3.33 -3.43
N VAL A 124 -10.18 -4.11 -4.30
CA VAL A 124 -10.62 -3.65 -5.64
C VAL A 124 -11.46 -2.39 -5.50
N LYS A 125 -12.47 -2.42 -4.62
CA LYS A 125 -13.38 -1.31 -4.38
C LYS A 125 -12.65 -0.04 -3.92
N VAL A 126 -11.72 -0.16 -2.98
CA VAL A 126 -10.89 0.98 -2.52
C VAL A 126 -10.08 1.56 -3.68
N ILE A 127 -9.36 0.72 -4.44
CA ILE A 127 -8.51 1.18 -5.55
C ILE A 127 -9.34 1.89 -6.62
N GLU A 128 -10.45 1.30 -7.04
CA GLU A 128 -11.33 1.86 -8.07
C GLU A 128 -11.98 3.18 -7.61
N GLU A 129 -12.42 3.28 -6.37
CA GLU A 129 -13.11 4.48 -5.87
C GLU A 129 -12.14 5.65 -5.62
N PHE A 130 -10.92 5.39 -5.12
CA PHE A 130 -9.88 6.41 -5.07
C PHE A 130 -9.47 6.86 -6.48
N HIS A 131 -9.34 5.93 -7.43
CA HIS A 131 -9.02 6.25 -8.83
C HIS A 131 -10.11 7.12 -9.48
N LYS A 132 -11.38 6.71 -9.36
CA LYS A 132 -12.56 7.44 -9.86
C LYS A 132 -12.65 8.82 -9.24
N ALA A 133 -12.38 8.94 -7.94
CA ALA A 133 -12.36 10.21 -7.22
C ALA A 133 -11.11 11.06 -7.52
N ARG A 134 -10.20 10.61 -8.40
CA ARG A 134 -8.94 11.31 -8.74
C ARG A 134 -8.09 11.60 -7.50
N LYS A 135 -8.10 10.70 -6.51
CA LYS A 135 -7.32 10.81 -5.29
C LYS A 135 -6.02 10.02 -5.41
N PRO A 136 -4.87 10.55 -4.93
CA PRO A 136 -3.61 9.84 -5.00
C PRO A 136 -3.62 8.47 -4.33
N GLN A 137 -2.90 7.54 -4.96
CA GLN A 137 -2.71 6.19 -4.47
C GLN A 137 -1.22 5.86 -4.45
N GLY A 138 -0.69 5.47 -3.29
CA GLY A 138 0.71 5.06 -3.11
C GLY A 138 0.84 3.56 -2.91
N PHE A 139 1.79 2.93 -3.61
CA PHE A 139 2.05 1.49 -3.53
C PHE A 139 3.54 1.22 -3.31
N LEU A 140 3.87 0.51 -2.24
CA LEU A 140 5.24 0.15 -1.87
C LEU A 140 5.53 -1.34 -2.10
N CYS A 141 6.79 -1.63 -2.43
CA CYS A 141 7.31 -2.99 -2.59
C CYS A 141 6.49 -3.81 -3.58
N ILE A 142 5.79 -4.86 -3.14
CA ILE A 142 5.01 -5.76 -4.01
C ILE A 142 3.58 -5.26 -4.26
N SER A 143 3.09 -4.29 -3.47
CA SER A 143 1.72 -3.75 -3.62
C SER A 143 1.39 -3.08 -4.96
N PRO A 144 2.33 -2.60 -5.80
CA PRO A 144 1.99 -2.13 -7.15
C PRO A 144 1.32 -3.20 -8.03
N ILE A 145 1.48 -4.49 -7.72
CA ILE A 145 0.75 -5.59 -8.38
C ILE A 145 -0.77 -5.44 -8.22
N LEU A 146 -1.24 -4.92 -7.08
CA LEU A 146 -2.67 -4.68 -6.86
C LEU A 146 -3.20 -3.65 -7.87
N ALA A 147 -2.50 -2.53 -8.04
CA ALA A 147 -2.87 -1.51 -9.02
C ALA A 147 -2.81 -2.06 -10.45
N ALA A 148 -1.75 -2.80 -10.79
CA ALA A 148 -1.61 -3.40 -12.12
C ALA A 148 -2.77 -4.37 -12.44
N ARG A 149 -3.29 -5.09 -11.45
CA ARG A 149 -4.44 -5.97 -11.64
C ARG A 149 -5.75 -5.22 -11.86
N VAL A 150 -5.94 -4.08 -11.21
CA VAL A 150 -7.26 -3.44 -11.09
C VAL A 150 -7.48 -2.32 -12.12
N ILE A 151 -6.46 -1.48 -12.39
CA ILE A 151 -6.66 -0.19 -13.08
C ILE A 151 -5.84 -0.01 -14.37
N CYS A 152 -5.23 -1.08 -14.89
CA CYS A 152 -4.43 -1.00 -16.11
C CYS A 152 -5.20 -0.39 -17.31
N PRO A 153 -4.53 0.38 -18.19
CA PRO A 153 -3.08 0.61 -18.22
C PRO A 153 -2.60 1.68 -17.22
N ILE A 154 -1.49 1.38 -16.53
CA ILE A 154 -0.83 2.26 -15.56
C ILE A 154 0.70 2.25 -15.71
N LYS A 155 1.36 3.25 -15.13
CA LYS A 155 2.82 3.32 -14.98
C LYS A 155 3.23 3.15 -13.52
N ILE A 156 4.12 2.19 -13.24
CA ILE A 156 4.56 1.86 -11.89
C ILE A 156 6.03 1.46 -11.86
N THR A 157 6.62 1.33 -10.68
CA THR A 157 7.90 0.65 -10.47
C THR A 157 7.76 -0.47 -9.44
N LEU A 158 8.55 -1.53 -9.65
CA LEU A 158 8.80 -2.63 -8.72
C LEU A 158 10.31 -2.76 -8.42
N GLY A 159 11.10 -1.75 -8.78
CA GLY A 159 12.56 -1.76 -8.66
C GLY A 159 13.30 -1.99 -9.97
N LYS A 160 14.49 -2.61 -9.88
CA LYS A 160 15.33 -2.97 -11.03
C LYS A 160 15.22 -4.45 -11.38
N ASN A 161 15.47 -4.76 -12.65
CA ASN A 161 15.63 -6.14 -13.12
C ASN A 161 17.12 -6.56 -13.08
N SER A 162 17.68 -6.70 -11.87
CA SER A 162 19.08 -7.10 -11.64
C SER A 162 19.18 -8.30 -10.69
N CYS A 163 20.19 -9.15 -10.83
CA CYS A 163 20.46 -10.23 -9.88
C CYS A 163 21.05 -9.74 -8.55
N ASP A 164 21.70 -8.58 -8.56
CA ASP A 164 22.36 -8.05 -7.38
C ASP A 164 21.39 -7.19 -6.56
N LYS A 165 21.09 -7.59 -5.33
CA LYS A 165 20.19 -6.92 -4.38
C LYS A 165 18.70 -6.78 -4.77
N TRP A 166 18.20 -7.44 -5.82
CA TRP A 166 16.77 -7.38 -6.20
C TRP A 166 16.13 -8.78 -6.22
N PRO A 167 15.87 -9.38 -5.04
CA PRO A 167 15.40 -10.78 -4.93
C PRO A 167 14.02 -11.03 -5.55
N HIS A 168 13.18 -10.01 -5.66
CA HIS A 168 11.78 -10.14 -6.10
C HIS A 168 11.50 -9.61 -7.51
N ARG A 169 12.56 -9.43 -8.33
CA ARG A 169 12.46 -8.83 -9.67
C ARG A 169 11.51 -9.54 -10.65
N ALA A 170 11.17 -10.81 -10.40
CA ALA A 170 10.24 -11.57 -11.24
C ALA A 170 8.86 -10.90 -11.35
N ALA A 171 8.44 -10.15 -10.31
CA ALA A 171 7.18 -9.42 -10.32
C ALA A 171 7.10 -8.35 -11.42
N ILE A 172 8.24 -7.86 -11.93
CA ILE A 172 8.30 -6.89 -13.04
C ILE A 172 7.63 -7.47 -14.28
N GLU A 173 7.95 -8.72 -14.63
CA GLU A 173 7.40 -9.34 -15.84
C GLU A 173 5.93 -9.72 -15.66
N ASP A 174 5.52 -10.09 -14.44
CA ASP A 174 4.10 -10.35 -14.17
C ASP A 174 3.27 -9.06 -14.25
N ALA A 175 3.76 -7.94 -13.71
CA ALA A 175 3.09 -6.65 -13.84
C ALA A 175 2.94 -6.22 -15.31
N LYS A 176 3.96 -6.46 -16.14
CA LYS A 176 3.87 -6.22 -17.61
C LYS A 176 2.80 -7.10 -18.26
N LYS A 177 2.70 -8.38 -17.89
CA LYS A 177 1.63 -9.28 -18.38
C LYS A 177 0.23 -8.80 -17.98
N MET A 178 0.10 -8.16 -16.81
CA MET A 178 -1.14 -7.51 -16.37
C MET A 178 -1.43 -6.18 -17.09
N GLY A 179 -0.57 -5.74 -18.01
CA GLY A 179 -0.76 -4.52 -18.82
C GLY A 179 -0.13 -3.26 -18.24
N ALA A 180 0.69 -3.36 -17.20
CA ALA A 180 1.38 -2.21 -16.62
C ALA A 180 2.66 -1.86 -17.40
N THR A 181 2.94 -0.56 -17.51
CA THR A 181 4.26 -0.06 -17.91
C THR A 181 5.15 0.02 -16.67
N VAL A 182 6.15 -0.85 -16.58
CA VAL A 182 7.07 -0.87 -15.42
C VAL A 182 8.33 -0.04 -15.71
N GLU A 183 8.49 1.06 -14.99
CA GLU A 183 9.73 1.85 -14.96
C GLU A 183 10.74 1.18 -14.02
N LEU A 184 11.96 0.96 -14.50
CA LEU A 184 13.05 0.51 -13.65
C LEU A 184 13.57 1.70 -12.83
N ARG A 185 13.46 1.61 -11.52
CA ARG A 185 13.84 2.66 -10.56
C ARG A 185 14.71 2.06 -9.46
N ASP A 186 15.66 2.84 -8.97
CA ASP A 186 16.46 2.48 -7.81
C ASP A 186 15.65 2.55 -6.51
N TRP A 187 16.20 2.02 -5.42
CA TRP A 187 15.51 1.87 -4.14
C TRP A 187 15.03 3.20 -3.53
N ASN A 188 15.70 4.32 -3.82
CA ASN A 188 15.37 5.65 -3.32
C ASN A 188 14.49 6.46 -4.28
N GLU A 189 14.12 5.89 -5.43
CA GLU A 189 13.34 6.57 -6.46
C GLU A 189 11.85 6.22 -6.37
N THR A 190 11.03 7.10 -6.95
CA THR A 190 9.57 6.95 -7.04
C THR A 190 9.14 7.04 -8.50
N SER A 191 8.26 6.15 -8.94
CA SER A 191 7.53 6.31 -10.18
C SER A 191 6.20 7.02 -9.91
N PHE A 192 5.85 7.97 -10.79
CA PHE A 192 4.58 8.68 -10.74
C PHE A 192 3.87 8.59 -12.10
N ASP A 193 2.68 7.99 -12.07
CA ASP A 193 1.71 8.02 -13.16
C ASP A 193 0.77 9.21 -12.97
N GLU A 194 1.06 10.31 -13.66
CA GLU A 194 0.25 11.52 -13.64
C GLU A 194 -1.20 11.29 -14.11
N LYS A 195 -1.37 10.42 -15.12
CA LYS A 195 -2.69 10.16 -15.70
C LYS A 195 -3.59 9.48 -14.68
N ASN A 196 -3.07 8.48 -13.96
CA ASN A 196 -3.85 7.70 -13.00
C ASN A 196 -3.69 8.15 -11.54
N ILE A 197 -2.79 9.10 -11.27
CA ILE A 197 -2.41 9.60 -9.93
C ILE A 197 -1.93 8.47 -9.02
N ILE A 198 -1.01 7.65 -9.55
CA ILE A 198 -0.43 6.51 -8.85
C ILE A 198 1.04 6.79 -8.59
N PHE A 199 1.44 6.60 -7.33
CA PHE A 199 2.81 6.62 -6.88
C PHE A 199 3.25 5.19 -6.56
N SER A 200 4.47 4.84 -6.92
CA SER A 200 5.06 3.58 -6.48
C SER A 200 6.54 3.72 -6.18
N SER A 201 7.03 2.97 -5.19
CA SER A 201 8.45 2.92 -4.83
C SER A 201 8.85 1.50 -4.42
N PRO A 202 10.11 1.07 -4.68
CA PRO A 202 10.46 -0.34 -4.57
C PRO A 202 10.59 -0.88 -3.15
N ALA A 203 10.97 -0.06 -2.16
CA ALA A 203 11.16 -0.48 -0.76
C ALA A 203 11.90 -1.85 -0.66
N TYR A 204 11.42 -2.84 0.09
CA TYR A 204 12.10 -4.14 0.23
C TYR A 204 12.05 -5.07 -1.00
N MET A 205 11.57 -4.61 -2.17
CA MET A 205 11.95 -5.29 -3.42
C MET A 205 13.47 -5.24 -3.63
N TYR A 206 14.13 -4.27 -2.99
CA TYR A 206 15.57 -4.12 -2.83
C TYR A 206 16.03 -4.70 -1.47
N ASP A 207 17.12 -5.46 -1.48
CA ASP A 207 17.83 -5.90 -0.27
C ASP A 207 18.67 -4.75 0.31
N GLY A 208 17.95 -3.84 0.99
CA GLY A 208 18.48 -2.60 1.56
C GLY A 208 18.59 -2.60 3.07
N GLN A 209 19.41 -1.67 3.59
CA GLN A 209 19.46 -1.36 5.00
C GLN A 209 18.17 -0.66 5.46
N TYR A 210 17.85 -0.77 6.75
CA TYR A 210 16.62 -0.18 7.31
C TYR A 210 16.42 1.30 6.98
N HIS A 211 17.49 2.10 7.04
CA HIS A 211 17.41 3.53 6.72
C HIS A 211 17.23 3.81 5.24
N GLU A 212 17.81 2.97 4.35
CA GLU A 212 17.61 3.11 2.90
C GLU A 212 16.12 2.91 2.57
N ILE A 213 15.48 1.92 3.18
CA ILE A 213 14.06 1.68 2.96
C ILE A 213 13.20 2.82 3.53
N ASP A 214 13.52 3.31 4.73
CA ASP A 214 12.83 4.47 5.33
C ASP A 214 12.95 5.73 4.46
N ASP A 215 14.15 6.04 3.97
CA ASP A 215 14.42 7.21 3.13
C ASP A 215 13.67 7.13 1.78
N GLY A 216 13.69 5.96 1.13
CA GLY A 216 12.98 5.75 -0.14
C GLY A 216 11.45 5.93 0.01
N ILE A 217 10.88 5.38 1.08
CA ILE A 217 9.46 5.57 1.42
C ILE A 217 9.16 7.03 1.74
N GLY A 218 10.03 7.68 2.50
CA GLY A 218 9.92 9.10 2.83
C GLY A 218 9.89 9.99 1.59
N ASN A 219 10.70 9.69 0.57
CA ASN A 219 10.69 10.40 -0.70
C ASN A 219 9.33 10.30 -1.41
N MET A 220 8.76 9.09 -1.50
CA MET A 220 7.44 8.88 -2.11
C MET A 220 6.34 9.64 -1.34
N VAL A 221 6.30 9.49 -0.02
CA VAL A 221 5.29 10.14 0.83
C VAL A 221 5.37 11.66 0.72
N LYS A 222 6.58 12.23 0.81
CA LYS A 222 6.81 13.67 0.68
C LYS A 222 6.37 14.18 -0.69
N TYR A 223 6.67 13.43 -1.75
CA TYR A 223 6.27 13.80 -3.11
C TYR A 223 4.75 13.79 -3.26
N MET A 224 4.08 12.72 -2.85
CA MET A 224 2.62 12.60 -2.91
C MET A 224 1.92 13.73 -2.14
N LEU A 225 2.37 14.04 -0.91
CA LEU A 225 1.81 15.13 -0.11
C LEU A 225 2.09 16.52 -0.71
N ALA A 226 3.25 16.71 -1.35
CA ALA A 226 3.55 17.96 -2.04
C ALA A 226 2.57 18.20 -3.20
N MET A 227 2.24 17.16 -3.97
CA MET A 227 1.28 17.26 -5.07
C MET A 227 -0.16 17.56 -4.58
N LEU A 228 -0.56 17.00 -3.44
CA LEU A 228 -1.84 17.33 -2.80
C LEU A 228 -1.93 18.79 -2.35
N ARG A 229 -0.84 19.34 -1.80
CA ARG A 229 -0.77 20.72 -1.29
C ARG A 229 -0.82 21.76 -2.39
N LYS A 230 -0.19 21.50 -3.54
CA LYS A 230 -0.18 22.44 -4.68
C LYS A 230 -1.55 22.62 -5.33
N GLY A 231 -2.53 21.79 -4.99
CA GLY A 231 -3.86 21.82 -5.61
C GLY A 231 -3.90 21.15 -6.97
N ASP A 232 -2.76 20.65 -7.46
CA ASP A 232 -2.60 19.96 -8.74
C ASP A 232 -3.46 18.69 -8.85
N LEU A 233 -3.94 18.16 -7.72
CA LEU A 233 -4.67 16.90 -7.61
C LEU A 233 -6.02 16.99 -6.89
N LYS A 234 -6.57 18.18 -6.57
CA LYS A 234 -7.83 18.28 -5.81
C LYS A 234 -9.09 18.29 -6.71
N PRO A 235 -10.02 17.33 -6.58
CA PRO A 235 -11.38 17.46 -7.09
C PRO A 235 -12.25 18.30 -6.15
N LYS A 236 -13.28 18.95 -6.72
CA LYS A 236 -14.23 19.84 -6.03
C LYS A 236 -15.36 19.06 -5.35
N GLU A 237 -15.12 18.27 -4.31
CA GLU A 237 -16.23 17.75 -3.50
C GLU A 237 -15.97 17.86 -2.00
N THR A 238 -16.90 18.52 -1.31
CA THR A 238 -16.88 18.75 0.13
C THR A 238 -17.51 17.57 0.85
N CYS A 239 -16.76 16.97 1.79
CA CYS A 239 -17.29 16.04 2.78
C CYS A 239 -18.48 16.67 3.54
N PRO A 240 -19.59 15.95 3.77
CA PRO A 240 -20.68 16.46 4.60
C PRO A 240 -20.20 16.76 6.03
N PRO A 241 -20.83 17.74 6.73
CA PRO A 241 -20.38 18.17 8.05
C PRO A 241 -20.38 17.01 9.04
N ARG A 242 -19.32 16.94 9.84
CA ARG A 242 -19.14 15.92 10.89
C ARG A 242 -20.05 16.26 12.07
N ASP A 243 -20.96 15.35 12.42
CA ASP A 243 -21.56 15.33 13.75
C ASP A 243 -20.49 14.84 14.75
N CYS A 244 -19.75 15.78 15.32
CA CYS A 244 -18.97 15.53 16.52
C CYS A 244 -19.94 15.32 17.70
N LYS A 245 -20.32 14.08 17.97
CA LYS A 245 -20.83 13.69 19.29
C LYS A 245 -19.72 12.99 20.07
N HIS A 246 -19.67 13.39 21.35
CA HIS A 246 -18.59 13.25 22.32
C HIS A 246 -18.09 11.83 22.56
#